data_AF-A0A835QXH7-F1
#
_entry.id   AF-A0A835QXH7-F1
#
_cell.length_a   1.000
_cell.length_b   1.000
_cell.length_c   1.000
_cell.angle_alpha   90.00
_cell.angle_beta   90.00
_cell.angle_gamma   90.00
#
_symmetry.space_group_name_H-M   'P 1'
#
loop_
_entity.id
_entity.type
_entity.pdbx_description
1 polymer ?
#
loop_
_entity_poly.entity_id
_entity_poly.type
_entity_poly.pdbx_seq_one_letter_code
_entity_poly.pdbx_strand_id
1 'polypeptide(L)'
;MAFVLHTGLPNKNAFKALIAAAYSGVEIEVVKNFQMGVSNKTPEFIKMNPIGKVPVLETPDGPVFESNAIARYVTRVKADNPLYGSSLIEYAQIEQWIDFSTTEIDANLRRWLGPRLGFEPYNAQTEDVIIGSLKRGLDALNIHLASRTYLVGDTVTLADIVMGCNLYWGFTRSMTKSFTSEFPHVERYFWTIVNQPNFLKILGDVKQAESVLPIASKKPTAQPKESSKPKEILKPKEAKKKKLRKKSQSPR
;
A
#
# COMPACT_ATOMS: atom_id res chain seq x y z
N MET A 1 -12.04 -19.59 15.99
CA MET A 1 -11.64 -19.70 14.57
C MET A 1 -10.22 -19.17 14.45
N ALA A 2 -9.39 -19.82 13.64
CA ALA A 2 -8.04 -19.33 13.33
C ALA A 2 -8.12 -18.06 12.49
N PHE A 3 -7.13 -17.17 12.59
CA PHE A 3 -7.04 -16.02 11.70
C PHE A 3 -6.61 -16.47 10.30
N VAL A 4 -7.36 -16.08 9.27
CA VAL A 4 -7.08 -16.46 7.87
C VAL A 4 -6.76 -15.21 7.06
N LEU A 5 -5.59 -15.17 6.43
CA LEU A 5 -5.13 -14.06 5.62
C LEU A 5 -5.30 -14.37 4.13
N HIS A 6 -6.19 -13.61 3.50
CA HIS A 6 -6.46 -13.70 2.08
C HIS A 6 -5.50 -12.78 1.31
N THR A 7 -4.51 -13.36 0.64
CA THR A 7 -3.54 -12.63 -0.18
C THR A 7 -2.80 -13.56 -1.15
N GLY A 8 -2.40 -13.04 -2.31
CA GLY A 8 -1.32 -13.65 -3.10
C GLY A 8 0.05 -13.36 -2.45
N LEU A 9 1.02 -14.26 -2.61
CA LEU A 9 2.41 -14.06 -2.19
C LEU A 9 3.35 -14.11 -3.41
N PRO A 10 4.48 -13.37 -3.40
CA PRO A 10 4.92 -12.44 -2.35
C PRO A 10 4.13 -11.12 -2.36
N ASN A 11 3.82 -10.57 -1.18
CA ASN A 11 3.11 -9.30 -1.03
C ASN A 11 3.60 -8.52 0.19
N LYS A 12 4.27 -7.37 -0.03
CA LYS A 12 4.81 -6.54 1.06
C LYS A 12 3.76 -6.08 2.07
N ASN A 13 2.51 -5.92 1.64
CA ASN A 13 1.43 -5.48 2.51
C ASN A 13 0.95 -6.62 3.42
N ALA A 14 1.01 -7.87 2.96
CA ALA A 14 0.72 -9.05 3.77
C ALA A 14 1.82 -9.33 4.80
N PHE A 15 3.09 -9.08 4.43
CA PHE A 15 4.24 -9.28 5.32
C PHE A 15 4.10 -8.51 6.64
N LYS A 16 3.50 -7.30 6.62
CA LYS A 16 3.22 -6.52 7.84
C LYS A 16 2.46 -7.34 8.90
N ALA A 17 1.37 -7.99 8.48
CA ALA A 17 0.54 -8.80 9.36
C ALA A 17 1.26 -10.06 9.83
N LEU A 18 1.96 -10.75 8.92
CA LEU A 18 2.67 -11.99 9.22
C LEU A 18 3.85 -11.79 10.18
N ILE A 19 4.59 -10.70 10.01
CA ILE A 19 5.71 -10.35 10.89
C ILE A 19 5.17 -9.89 12.24
N ALA A 20 4.14 -9.03 12.28
CA ALA A 20 3.49 -8.64 13.53
C ALA A 20 2.95 -9.86 14.28
N ALA A 21 2.35 -10.82 13.58
CA ALA A 21 1.90 -12.09 14.15
C ALA A 21 3.05 -12.90 14.74
N ALA A 22 4.20 -12.98 14.06
CA ALA A 22 5.38 -13.68 14.55
C ALA A 22 5.91 -13.08 15.86
N TYR A 23 6.01 -11.75 15.96
CA TYR A 23 6.40 -11.06 17.20
C TYR A 23 5.35 -11.23 18.32
N SER A 24 4.07 -11.26 17.94
CA SER A 24 2.96 -11.37 18.87
C SER A 24 2.68 -12.82 19.29
N GLY A 25 3.33 -13.82 18.69
CA GLY A 25 3.00 -15.23 18.86
C GLY A 25 1.53 -15.51 18.55
N VAL A 26 1.03 -14.92 17.46
CA VAL A 26 -0.31 -15.13 16.90
C VAL A 26 -0.17 -15.98 15.65
N GLU A 27 -1.02 -16.98 15.49
CA GLU A 27 -1.03 -17.82 14.29
C GLU A 27 -1.96 -17.22 13.23
N ILE A 28 -1.47 -17.13 11.99
CA ILE A 28 -2.23 -16.69 10.83
C ILE A 28 -2.04 -17.74 9.73
N GLU A 29 -3.14 -18.32 9.25
CA GLU A 29 -3.15 -19.18 8.08
C GLU A 29 -3.27 -18.33 6.82
N VAL A 30 -2.33 -18.47 5.88
CA VAL A 30 -2.45 -17.81 4.56
C VAL A 30 -3.24 -18.73 3.62
N VAL A 31 -4.25 -18.17 2.95
CA VAL A 31 -5.06 -18.93 2.00
C VAL A 31 -4.19 -19.56 0.90
N LYS A 32 -4.29 -20.88 0.77
CA LYS A 32 -3.60 -21.63 -0.28
C LYS A 32 -4.24 -21.34 -1.65
N ASN A 33 -3.42 -21.32 -2.70
CA ASN A 33 -3.86 -21.15 -4.09
C ASN A 33 -4.63 -19.84 -4.37
N PHE A 34 -4.35 -18.77 -3.63
CA PHE A 34 -4.94 -17.47 -3.89
C PHE A 34 -4.49 -16.92 -5.26
N GLN A 35 -5.43 -16.62 -6.16
CA GLN A 35 -5.14 -16.09 -7.48
C GLN A 35 -5.60 -14.63 -7.62
N MET A 36 -4.63 -13.72 -7.73
CA MET A 36 -4.90 -12.31 -8.01
C MET A 36 -5.64 -12.14 -9.36
N GLY A 37 -6.72 -11.37 -9.35
CA GLY A 37 -7.63 -11.17 -10.48
C GLY A 37 -8.81 -12.16 -10.52
N VAL A 38 -8.76 -13.25 -9.76
CA VAL A 38 -9.81 -14.28 -9.73
C VAL A 38 -10.40 -14.38 -8.32
N SER A 39 -9.62 -14.83 -7.34
CA SER A 39 -10.07 -15.02 -5.95
C SER A 39 -10.60 -13.71 -5.34
N ASN A 40 -9.91 -12.58 -5.58
CA ASN A 40 -10.30 -11.26 -5.06
C ASN A 40 -11.45 -10.59 -5.82
N LYS A 41 -12.04 -11.25 -6.82
CA LYS A 41 -13.19 -10.77 -7.60
C LYS A 41 -14.47 -11.57 -7.35
N THR A 42 -14.39 -12.64 -6.57
CA THR A 42 -15.55 -13.44 -6.16
C THR A 42 -16.51 -12.61 -5.29
N PRO A 43 -17.84 -12.82 -5.37
CA PRO A 43 -18.81 -12.14 -4.51
C PRO A 43 -18.49 -12.29 -3.01
N GLU A 44 -17.98 -13.45 -2.62
CA GLU A 44 -17.58 -13.78 -1.25
C GLU A 44 -16.43 -12.89 -0.78
N PHE A 45 -15.41 -12.70 -1.62
CA PHE A 45 -14.29 -11.80 -1.29
C PHE A 45 -14.72 -10.33 -1.28
N ILE A 46 -15.54 -9.91 -2.25
CA ILE A 46 -16.02 -8.52 -2.33
C ILE A 46 -16.88 -8.15 -1.12
N LYS A 47 -17.59 -9.11 -0.51
CA LYS A 47 -18.29 -8.91 0.76
C LYS A 47 -17.33 -8.60 1.92
N MET A 48 -16.11 -9.13 1.90
CA MET A 48 -15.10 -8.84 2.91
C MET A 48 -14.35 -7.53 2.66
N ASN A 49 -14.03 -7.24 1.40
CA ASN A 49 -13.43 -5.97 0.97
C ASN A 49 -14.08 -5.47 -0.32
N PRO A 50 -14.93 -4.44 -0.26
CA PRO A 50 -15.64 -3.91 -1.43
C PRO A 50 -14.72 -3.42 -2.56
N ILE A 51 -13.47 -3.06 -2.26
CA ILE A 51 -12.48 -2.62 -3.26
C ILE A 51 -11.86 -3.83 -3.98
N GLY A 52 -11.95 -5.04 -3.40
CA GLY A 52 -11.33 -6.24 -3.94
C GLY A 52 -9.80 -6.22 -3.88
N LYS A 53 -9.23 -5.48 -2.91
CA LYS A 53 -7.78 -5.42 -2.66
C LYS A 53 -7.36 -6.46 -1.61
N VAL A 54 -6.09 -6.84 -1.66
CA VAL A 54 -5.44 -7.70 -0.67
C VAL A 54 -4.34 -6.93 0.07
N PRO A 55 -3.98 -7.31 1.32
CA PRO A 55 -4.55 -8.41 2.10
C PRO A 55 -5.91 -8.10 2.74
N VAL A 56 -6.63 -9.16 3.10
CA VAL A 56 -7.81 -9.14 4.00
C VAL A 56 -7.61 -10.20 5.07
N LEU A 57 -7.80 -9.85 6.33
CA LEU A 57 -7.77 -10.79 7.46
C LEU A 57 -9.20 -11.17 7.83
N GLU A 58 -9.52 -12.45 7.76
CA GLU A 58 -10.75 -13.00 8.30
C GLU A 58 -10.53 -13.37 9.78
N THR A 59 -11.39 -12.83 10.64
CA THR A 59 -11.37 -13.05 12.08
C THR A 59 -12.70 -13.66 12.54
N PRO A 60 -12.78 -14.23 13.76
CA PRO A 60 -14.03 -14.75 14.29
C PRO A 60 -15.17 -13.73 14.33
N ASP A 61 -14.84 -12.44 14.45
CA ASP A 61 -15.80 -11.33 14.60
C ASP A 61 -16.09 -10.61 13.27
N GLY A 62 -15.40 -10.99 12.20
CA GLY A 62 -15.56 -10.41 10.87
C GLY A 62 -14.24 -10.06 10.17
N PRO A 63 -14.31 -9.63 8.89
CA PRO A 63 -13.12 -9.33 8.10
C PRO A 63 -12.55 -7.93 8.42
N VAL A 64 -11.23 -7.82 8.37
CA VAL A 64 -10.47 -6.56 8.45
C VAL A 64 -9.66 -6.40 7.16
N PHE A 65 -9.85 -5.28 6.45
CA PHE A 65 -9.03 -4.90 5.31
C PHE A 65 -8.22 -3.64 5.62
N GLU A 66 -7.28 -3.28 4.73
CA GLU A 66 -6.16 -2.35 4.95
C GLU A 66 -5.00 -2.96 5.74
N SER A 67 -3.82 -3.03 5.11
CA SER A 67 -2.67 -3.75 5.67
C SER A 67 -2.18 -3.22 7.02
N ASN A 68 -2.21 -1.90 7.23
CA ASN A 68 -1.83 -1.32 8.51
C ASN A 68 -2.90 -1.60 9.58
N ALA A 69 -4.19 -1.62 9.22
CA ALA A 69 -5.27 -1.97 10.15
C ALA A 69 -5.21 -3.44 10.57
N ILE A 70 -4.93 -4.33 9.63
CA ILE A 70 -4.69 -5.75 9.91
C ILE A 70 -3.50 -5.93 10.85
N ALA A 71 -2.36 -5.29 10.57
CA ALA A 71 -1.18 -5.40 11.42
C ALA A 71 -1.44 -4.87 12.84
N ARG A 72 -2.20 -3.78 12.97
CA ARG A 72 -2.66 -3.27 14.28
C ARG A 72 -3.57 -4.26 14.99
N TYR A 73 -4.56 -4.81 14.31
CA TYR A 73 -5.49 -5.79 14.89
C TYR A 73 -4.73 -6.99 15.45
N VAL A 74 -3.87 -7.61 14.64
CA VAL A 74 -3.04 -8.77 15.03
C VAL A 74 -2.19 -8.46 16.26
N THR A 75 -1.60 -7.27 16.31
CA THR A 75 -0.79 -6.84 17.45
C THR A 75 -1.63 -6.70 18.73
N ARG A 76 -2.86 -6.18 18.63
CA ARG A 76 -3.78 -5.97 19.77
C ARG A 76 -4.45 -7.24 20.30
N VAL A 77 -4.32 -8.37 19.61
CA VAL A 77 -4.88 -9.66 20.11
C VAL A 77 -4.28 -10.03 21.47
N LYS A 78 -3.03 -9.65 21.74
CA LYS A 78 -2.41 -9.77 23.06
C LYS A 78 -2.31 -8.39 23.71
N ALA A 79 -2.87 -8.26 24.91
CA ALA A 79 -2.96 -6.98 25.62
C ALA A 79 -1.59 -6.41 26.00
N ASP A 80 -0.63 -7.28 26.35
CA ASP A 80 0.74 -6.91 26.71
C ASP A 80 1.69 -7.18 25.55
N ASN A 81 1.58 -6.35 24.50
CA ASN A 81 2.39 -6.49 23.29
C ASN A 81 3.40 -5.34 23.17
N PRO A 82 4.72 -5.64 23.17
CA PRO A 82 5.75 -4.60 23.15
C PRO A 82 5.76 -3.77 21.85
N LEU A 83 5.10 -4.24 20.79
CA LEU A 83 5.08 -3.55 19.50
C LEU A 83 4.37 -2.20 19.51
N TYR A 84 3.62 -1.86 20.57
CA TYR A 84 2.97 -0.55 20.74
C TYR A 84 3.73 0.44 21.64
N GLY A 85 4.93 0.07 22.07
CA GLY A 85 5.66 0.85 23.06
C GLY A 85 5.01 0.78 24.44
N SER A 86 5.60 1.51 25.38
CA SER A 86 5.31 1.44 26.82
C SER A 86 4.61 2.69 27.35
N SER A 87 4.46 3.74 26.53
CA SER A 87 3.88 5.02 26.93
C SER A 87 3.01 5.64 25.84
N LEU A 88 2.17 6.60 26.22
CA LEU A 88 1.32 7.32 25.27
C LEU A 88 2.12 8.05 24.18
N ILE A 89 3.29 8.57 24.53
CA ILE A 89 4.15 9.27 23.57
C ILE A 89 4.80 8.29 22.58
N GLU A 90 5.25 7.12 23.04
CA GLU A 90 5.80 6.09 22.15
C GLU A 90 4.72 5.55 21.21
N TYR A 91 3.50 5.30 21.72
CA TYR A 91 2.37 4.93 20.89
C TYR A 91 2.09 5.97 19.80
N ALA A 92 2.06 7.26 20.15
CA ALA A 92 1.85 8.34 19.18
C ALA A 92 2.97 8.41 18.14
N GLN A 93 4.22 8.21 18.54
CA GLN A 93 5.36 8.15 17.62
C GLN A 93 5.31 6.93 16.70
N ILE A 94 4.84 5.78 17.19
CA ILE A 94 4.66 4.58 16.38
C ILE A 94 3.61 4.84 15.30
N GLU A 95 2.46 5.40 15.66
CA GLU A 95 1.42 5.78 14.70
C GLU A 95 1.93 6.82 13.70
N GLN A 96 2.67 7.84 14.15
CA GLN A 96 3.31 8.84 13.30
C GLN A 96 4.20 8.17 12.22
N TRP A 97 5.02 7.21 12.60
CA TRP A 97 5.92 6.53 11.65
C TRP A 97 5.18 5.57 10.72
N ILE A 98 4.08 4.95 11.17
CA ILE A 98 3.21 4.14 10.30
C ILE A 98 2.58 5.01 9.21
N ASP A 99 2.09 6.20 9.59
CA ASP A 99 1.47 7.14 8.66
C ASP A 99 2.52 7.75 7.72
N PHE A 100 3.65 8.23 8.25
CA PHE A 100 4.79 8.71 7.46
C PHE A 100 5.27 7.66 6.45
N SER A 101 5.40 6.40 6.88
CA SER A 101 5.78 5.31 5.98
C SER A 101 4.77 5.11 4.85
N THR A 102 3.49 5.36 5.11
CA THR A 102 2.43 5.19 4.12
C THR A 102 2.41 6.36 3.12
N THR A 103 2.57 7.59 3.60
CA THR A 103 2.43 8.81 2.77
C THR A 103 3.73 9.21 2.07
N GLU A 104 4.87 9.12 2.75
CA GLU A 104 6.14 9.64 2.24
C GLU A 104 6.99 8.57 1.55
N ILE A 105 6.87 7.31 1.98
CA ILE A 105 7.69 6.21 1.47
C ILE A 105 6.90 5.34 0.50
N ASP A 106 5.85 4.66 0.99
CA ASP A 106 5.10 3.69 0.18
C ASP A 106 4.40 4.34 -1.01
N ALA A 107 3.74 5.48 -0.81
CA ALA A 107 3.04 6.16 -1.90
C ALA A 107 4.00 6.54 -3.04
N ASN A 108 5.19 7.06 -2.72
CA ASN A 108 6.18 7.43 -3.72
C ASN A 108 6.83 6.19 -4.37
N LEU A 109 7.14 5.14 -3.62
CA LEU A 109 7.62 3.87 -4.18
C LEU A 109 6.59 3.23 -5.13
N ARG A 110 5.30 3.22 -4.76
CA ARG A 110 4.24 2.72 -5.64
C ARG A 110 4.13 3.52 -6.93
N ARG A 111 4.23 4.85 -6.84
CA ARG A 111 4.20 5.73 -8.02
C ARG A 111 5.44 5.58 -8.90
N TRP A 112 6.60 5.25 -8.34
CA TRP A 112 7.80 4.97 -9.11
C TRP A 112 7.72 3.61 -9.82
N LEU A 113 7.32 2.56 -9.08
CA LEU A 113 7.29 1.20 -9.59
C LEU A 113 6.10 0.91 -10.51
N GLY A 114 4.95 1.56 -10.29
CA GLY A 114 3.71 1.34 -11.01
C GLY A 114 3.86 1.42 -12.53
N PRO A 115 4.39 2.55 -13.06
CA PRO A 115 4.62 2.69 -14.49
C PRO A 115 5.67 1.73 -15.05
N ARG A 116 6.73 1.44 -14.30
CA ARG A 116 7.78 0.47 -14.72
C ARG A 116 7.24 -0.95 -14.82
N LEU A 117 6.31 -1.33 -13.94
CA LEU A 117 5.62 -2.62 -13.95
C LEU A 117 4.44 -2.68 -14.95
N GLY A 118 4.15 -1.58 -15.66
CA GLY A 118 3.10 -1.51 -16.67
C GLY A 118 1.68 -1.34 -16.10
N PHE A 119 1.54 -0.97 -14.83
CA PHE A 119 0.23 -0.64 -14.23
C PHE A 119 -0.28 0.74 -14.66
N GLU A 120 0.64 1.64 -15.02
CA GLU A 120 0.36 3.01 -15.42
C GLU A 120 1.27 3.41 -16.60
N PRO A 121 0.92 4.43 -17.40
CA PRO A 121 1.82 4.94 -18.45
C PRO A 121 3.13 5.51 -17.88
N TYR A 122 4.26 5.15 -18.48
CA TYR A 122 5.56 5.69 -18.11
C TYR A 122 5.81 7.10 -18.67
N ASN A 123 6.32 7.99 -17.82
CA ASN A 123 6.80 9.33 -18.18
C ASN A 123 8.05 9.68 -17.36
N ALA A 124 9.15 10.00 -18.04
CA ALA A 124 10.45 10.22 -17.41
C ALA A 124 10.46 11.46 -16.48
N GLN A 125 9.89 12.58 -16.90
CA GLN A 125 9.85 13.80 -16.06
C GLN A 125 9.04 13.59 -14.78
N THR A 126 7.93 12.85 -14.89
CA THR A 126 7.09 12.50 -13.74
C THR A 126 7.84 11.59 -12.78
N GLU A 127 8.59 10.62 -13.31
CA GLU A 127 9.44 9.74 -12.52
C GLU A 127 10.50 10.52 -11.73
N ASP A 128 11.22 11.45 -12.36
CA ASP A 128 12.23 12.27 -11.68
C ASP A 128 11.64 13.06 -10.49
N VAL A 129 10.45 13.63 -10.67
CA VAL A 129 9.72 14.35 -9.60
C VAL A 129 9.31 13.40 -8.46
N ILE A 130 8.88 12.18 -8.78
CA ILE A 130 8.52 11.16 -7.78
C ILE A 130 9.76 10.71 -7.01
N ILE A 131 10.88 10.46 -7.71
CA ILE A 131 12.15 10.09 -7.08
C ILE A 131 12.62 11.21 -6.15
N GLY A 132 12.57 12.48 -6.58
CA GLY A 132 12.88 13.61 -5.72
C GLY A 132 11.98 13.68 -4.47
N SER A 133 10.69 13.39 -4.62
CA SER A 133 9.76 13.33 -3.49
C SER A 133 10.07 12.18 -2.53
N LEU A 134 10.43 11.00 -3.05
CA LEU A 134 10.89 9.87 -2.24
C LEU A 134 12.18 10.20 -1.49
N LYS A 135 13.16 10.83 -2.17
CA LYS A 135 14.43 11.24 -1.56
C LYS A 135 14.21 12.16 -0.36
N ARG A 136 13.30 13.13 -0.42
CA ARG A 136 12.96 13.97 0.74
C ARG A 136 12.45 13.16 1.94
N GLY A 137 11.60 12.15 1.70
CA GLY A 137 11.13 11.25 2.75
C GLY A 137 12.27 10.41 3.34
N LEU A 138 13.15 9.90 2.47
CA LEU A 138 14.33 9.14 2.89
C LEU A 138 15.34 10.02 3.65
N ASP A 139 15.52 11.28 3.29
CA ASP A 139 16.37 12.24 4.01
C ASP A 139 15.87 12.46 5.45
N ALA A 140 14.57 12.73 5.61
CA ALA A 140 13.97 12.89 6.92
C ALA A 140 14.14 11.64 7.79
N LEU A 141 13.93 10.46 7.19
CA LEU A 141 14.17 9.17 7.85
C LEU A 141 15.66 8.96 8.18
N ASN A 142 16.56 9.33 7.29
CA ASN A 142 18.01 9.22 7.47
C ASN A 142 18.50 10.08 8.63
N ILE A 143 18.00 11.30 8.75
CA ILE A 143 18.28 12.21 9.87
C ILE A 143 17.79 11.60 11.19
N HIS A 144 16.55 11.09 11.22
CA HIS A 144 15.99 10.49 12.44
C HIS A 144 16.79 9.28 12.93
N LEU A 145 17.23 8.44 11.97
CA LEU A 145 17.98 7.22 12.24
C LEU A 145 19.47 7.46 12.53
N ALA A 146 20.01 8.67 12.34
CA ALA A 146 21.43 8.94 12.54
C ALA A 146 21.92 8.52 13.94
N SER A 147 21.09 8.72 14.97
CA SER A 147 21.37 8.36 16.37
C SER A 147 20.48 7.25 16.94
N ARG A 148 19.77 6.49 16.08
CA ARG A 148 18.80 5.48 16.52
C ARG A 148 18.96 4.15 15.80
N THR A 149 18.73 3.07 16.52
CA THR A 149 18.70 1.71 15.96
C THR A 149 17.34 1.40 15.35
N TYR A 150 16.25 1.78 16.04
CA TYR A 150 14.86 1.59 15.66
C TYR A 150 14.14 2.94 15.55
N LEU A 151 12.91 2.93 15.04
CA LEU A 151 12.13 4.16 14.87
C LEU A 151 11.68 4.77 16.19
N VAL A 152 11.30 3.93 17.16
CA VAL A 152 10.76 4.34 18.46
C VAL A 152 11.35 3.44 19.55
N GLY A 153 11.89 4.06 20.61
CA GLY A 153 12.56 3.34 21.69
C GLY A 153 13.78 2.53 21.23
N ASP A 154 14.08 1.47 21.98
CA ASP A 154 15.28 0.64 21.79
C ASP A 154 14.97 -0.79 21.31
N THR A 155 13.73 -1.07 20.89
CA THR A 155 13.29 -2.38 20.39
C THR A 155 12.44 -2.25 19.13
N VAL A 156 12.24 -3.36 18.42
CA VAL A 156 11.36 -3.40 17.25
C VAL A 156 9.92 -3.12 17.67
N THR A 157 9.30 -2.15 17.01
CA THR A 157 7.89 -1.78 17.17
C THR A 157 7.09 -2.03 15.90
N LEU A 158 5.77 -1.83 15.96
CA LEU A 158 4.93 -1.90 14.77
C LEU A 158 5.34 -0.89 13.68
N ALA A 159 5.92 0.26 14.08
CA ALA A 159 6.46 1.23 13.13
C ALA A 159 7.59 0.61 12.29
N ASP A 160 8.49 -0.14 12.93
CA ASP A 160 9.61 -0.76 12.23
C ASP A 160 9.15 -1.85 11.26
N ILE A 161 8.14 -2.63 11.66
CA ILE A 161 7.49 -3.64 10.82
C ILE A 161 6.88 -3.01 9.57
N VAL A 162 6.08 -1.95 9.73
CA VAL A 162 5.46 -1.27 8.60
C VAL A 162 6.50 -0.62 7.70
N MET A 163 7.47 0.08 8.28
CA MET A 163 8.53 0.77 7.53
C MET A 163 9.41 -0.21 6.75
N GLY A 164 9.89 -1.27 7.41
CA GLY A 164 10.70 -2.30 6.76
C GLY A 164 9.98 -2.95 5.59
N CYS A 165 8.69 -3.30 5.77
CA CYS A 165 7.87 -3.85 4.69
C CYS A 165 7.65 -2.86 3.54
N ASN A 166 7.46 -1.57 3.82
CA ASN A 166 7.27 -0.56 2.77
C ASN A 166 8.57 -0.27 2.00
N LEU A 167 9.73 -0.24 2.68
CA LEU A 167 11.04 -0.10 2.06
C LEU A 167 11.45 -1.34 1.24
N TYR A 168 10.95 -2.53 1.60
CA TYR A 168 11.32 -3.81 0.97
C TYR A 168 11.24 -3.77 -0.57
N TRP A 169 10.16 -3.25 -1.15
CA TRP A 169 10.07 -3.15 -2.62
C TRP A 169 11.05 -2.15 -3.21
N GLY A 170 11.33 -1.04 -2.54
CA GLY A 170 12.37 -0.13 -3.00
C GLY A 170 13.72 -0.83 -3.04
N PHE A 171 14.17 -1.43 -1.93
CA PHE A 171 15.47 -2.12 -1.85
C PHE A 171 15.60 -3.29 -2.82
N THR A 172 14.53 -4.06 -3.06
CA THR A 172 14.57 -5.27 -3.90
C THR A 172 14.25 -5.03 -5.38
N ARG A 173 13.76 -3.85 -5.76
CA ARG A 173 13.31 -3.57 -7.14
C ARG A 173 13.94 -2.34 -7.80
N SER A 174 14.20 -1.25 -7.06
CA SER A 174 14.55 0.03 -7.70
C SER A 174 15.70 0.78 -7.05
N MET A 175 15.90 0.67 -5.74
CA MET A 175 16.94 1.37 -5.00
C MET A 175 18.25 0.58 -5.06
N THR A 176 19.04 0.87 -6.10
CA THR A 176 20.39 0.29 -6.26
C THR A 176 21.33 0.74 -5.15
N LYS A 177 22.50 0.10 -5.05
CA LYS A 177 23.50 0.48 -4.04
C LYS A 177 23.93 1.94 -4.15
N SER A 178 24.06 2.46 -5.38
CA SER A 178 24.38 3.88 -5.61
C SER A 178 23.27 4.82 -5.14
N PHE A 179 22.01 4.37 -5.16
CA PHE A 179 20.88 5.16 -4.66
C PHE A 179 20.86 5.14 -3.13
N THR A 180 21.00 3.96 -2.52
CA THR A 180 20.91 3.83 -1.06
C THR A 180 22.11 4.41 -0.33
N SER A 181 23.27 4.53 -0.98
CA SER A 181 24.45 5.17 -0.40
C SER A 181 24.26 6.66 -0.08
N GLU A 182 23.26 7.31 -0.67
CA GLU A 182 22.86 8.68 -0.30
C GLU A 182 22.20 8.73 1.11
N PHE A 183 21.68 7.59 1.59
CA PHE A 183 20.93 7.47 2.85
C PHE A 183 21.52 6.35 3.75
N PRO A 184 22.78 6.48 4.22
CA PRO A 184 23.50 5.39 4.88
C PRO A 184 22.80 4.90 6.16
N HIS A 185 22.12 5.77 6.89
CA HIS A 185 21.42 5.40 8.13
C HIS A 185 20.14 4.62 7.85
N VAL A 186 19.45 4.92 6.73
CA VAL A 186 18.30 4.16 6.23
C VAL A 186 18.74 2.79 5.73
N GLU A 187 19.84 2.74 4.99
CA GLU A 187 20.40 1.48 4.51
C GLU A 187 20.78 0.57 5.68
N ARG A 188 21.54 1.07 6.65
CA ARG A 188 21.89 0.33 7.88
C ARG A 188 20.64 -0.14 8.61
N TYR A 189 19.65 0.73 8.78
CA TYR A 189 18.39 0.39 9.44
C TYR A 189 17.64 -0.73 8.69
N PHE A 190 17.48 -0.62 7.38
CA PHE A 190 16.77 -1.62 6.58
C PHE A 190 17.40 -3.01 6.75
N TRP A 191 18.73 -3.10 6.64
CA TRP A 191 19.45 -4.36 6.82
C TRP A 191 19.38 -4.88 8.25
N THR A 192 19.41 -4.02 9.27
CA THR A 192 19.17 -4.44 10.67
C THR A 192 17.80 -5.07 10.84
N ILE A 193 16.76 -4.50 10.22
CA ILE A 193 15.38 -4.94 10.36
C ILE A 193 15.11 -6.24 9.61
N VAL A 194 15.45 -6.33 8.31
CA VAL A 194 15.10 -7.51 7.50
C VAL A 194 15.85 -8.77 7.93
N ASN A 195 16.98 -8.62 8.63
CA ASN A 195 17.76 -9.72 9.19
C ASN A 195 17.33 -10.12 10.61
N GLN A 196 16.32 -9.47 11.21
CA GLN A 196 15.73 -9.96 12.45
C GLN A 196 15.08 -11.34 12.23
N PRO A 197 15.13 -12.28 13.19
CA PRO A 197 14.62 -13.63 13.00
C PRO A 197 13.17 -13.71 12.48
N ASN A 198 12.28 -12.87 13.03
CA ASN A 198 10.88 -12.82 12.64
C ASN A 198 10.67 -12.24 11.24
N PHE A 199 11.53 -11.31 10.79
CA PHE A 199 11.50 -10.80 9.43
C PHE A 199 12.04 -11.84 8.45
N LEU A 200 13.22 -12.41 8.75
CA LEU A 200 13.89 -13.41 7.90
C LEU A 200 12.99 -14.61 7.65
N LYS A 201 12.25 -15.09 8.67
CA LYS A 201 11.28 -16.17 8.54
C LYS A 201 10.18 -15.90 7.50
N ILE A 202 9.78 -14.64 7.32
CA ILE A 202 8.68 -14.26 6.44
C ILE A 202 9.16 -13.73 5.08
N LEU A 203 10.23 -12.94 5.07
CA LEU A 203 10.77 -12.31 3.86
C LEU A 203 11.72 -13.25 3.09
N GLY A 204 12.32 -14.22 3.78
CA GLY A 204 13.43 -15.00 3.24
C GLY A 204 14.70 -14.19 3.05
N ASP A 205 15.61 -14.70 2.22
CA ASP A 205 16.85 -13.99 1.86
C ASP A 205 16.52 -12.75 1.00
N VAL A 206 16.91 -11.57 1.50
CA VAL A 206 16.63 -10.28 0.86
C VAL A 206 17.87 -9.80 0.12
N LYS A 207 17.72 -9.59 -1.18
CA LYS A 207 18.80 -9.08 -2.04
C LYS A 207 18.48 -7.69 -2.55
N GLN A 208 19.50 -6.84 -2.56
CA GLN A 208 19.36 -5.49 -3.10
C GLN A 208 19.21 -5.52 -4.62
N ALA A 209 18.49 -4.54 -5.17
CA ALA A 209 18.36 -4.32 -6.59
C ALA A 209 19.73 -3.99 -7.21
N GLU A 210 20.15 -4.76 -8.20
CA GLU A 210 21.36 -4.48 -8.98
C GLU A 210 21.14 -3.34 -10.00
N SER A 211 19.90 -3.23 -10.50
CA SER A 211 19.47 -2.18 -11.41
C SER A 211 18.03 -1.77 -11.11
N VAL A 212 17.65 -0.57 -11.58
CA VAL A 212 16.24 -0.15 -11.54
C VAL A 212 15.45 -1.03 -12.51
N LEU A 213 14.28 -1.52 -12.09
CA LEU A 213 13.40 -2.32 -12.96
C LEU A 213 13.27 -1.72 -14.37
N PRO A 214 13.43 -2.51 -15.45
CA PRO A 214 13.22 -2.02 -16.80
C PRO A 214 11.76 -1.62 -16.99
N ILE A 215 11.51 -0.69 -17.92
CA ILE A 215 10.15 -0.29 -18.28
C ILE A 215 9.50 -1.44 -19.05
N ALA A 216 8.40 -1.99 -18.53
CA ALA A 216 7.68 -3.05 -19.21
C ALA A 216 7.26 -2.63 -20.63
N SER A 217 7.65 -3.42 -21.63
CA SER A 217 7.20 -3.26 -23.01
C SER A 217 5.68 -3.45 -23.04
N LYS A 218 4.91 -2.51 -23.61
CA LYS A 218 3.44 -2.58 -23.72
C LYS A 218 3.01 -3.95 -24.27
N LYS A 219 2.52 -4.86 -23.41
CA LYS A 219 1.53 -5.85 -23.86
C LYS A 219 0.19 -5.11 -23.93
N PRO A 220 -0.54 -5.16 -25.06
CA PRO A 220 -1.85 -4.54 -25.13
C PRO A 220 -2.74 -5.23 -24.09
N THR A 221 -3.11 -4.52 -23.04
CA THR A 221 -4.26 -4.91 -22.24
C THR A 221 -5.47 -4.78 -23.14
N ALA A 222 -6.08 -5.93 -23.48
CA ALA A 222 -7.35 -5.96 -24.18
C ALA A 222 -8.36 -5.16 -23.35
N GLN A 223 -8.69 -3.96 -23.81
CA GLN A 223 -9.86 -3.25 -23.33
C GLN A 223 -11.08 -4.14 -23.56
N PRO A 224 -11.95 -4.34 -22.56
CA PRO A 224 -13.26 -4.94 -22.81
C PRO A 224 -13.95 -4.05 -23.83
N LYS A 225 -14.30 -4.62 -25.00
CA LYS A 225 -15.13 -3.96 -26.00
C LYS A 225 -16.39 -3.46 -25.31
N GLU A 226 -16.56 -2.14 -25.27
CA GLU A 226 -17.86 -1.53 -25.03
C GLU A 226 -18.84 -2.14 -26.03
N SER A 227 -19.81 -2.89 -25.49
CA SER A 227 -20.94 -3.39 -26.26
C SER A 227 -21.73 -2.20 -26.78
N SER A 228 -21.64 -1.97 -28.09
CA SER A 228 -22.50 -1.06 -28.83
C SER A 228 -23.98 -1.35 -28.57
N LYS A 229 -24.71 -0.41 -27.96
CA LYS A 229 -26.18 -0.38 -28.02
C LYS A 229 -26.63 0.30 -29.32
N PRO A 230 -27.73 -0.15 -29.95
CA PRO A 230 -28.15 0.35 -31.27
C PRO A 230 -28.71 1.76 -31.21
N LYS A 231 -28.45 2.53 -32.26
CA LYS A 231 -29.01 3.87 -32.54
C LYS A 231 -30.54 3.79 -32.66
N GLU A 232 -31.25 4.56 -31.85
CA GLU A 232 -32.63 4.94 -32.14
C GLU A 232 -32.66 6.39 -32.65
N ILE A 233 -33.26 6.56 -33.82
CA ILE A 233 -33.30 7.78 -34.63
C ILE A 233 -34.48 8.62 -34.16
N LEU A 234 -34.25 9.87 -33.74
CA LEU A 234 -35.32 10.85 -33.59
C LEU A 234 -35.11 12.00 -34.58
N LYS A 235 -35.99 12.05 -35.60
CA LYS A 235 -36.19 13.20 -36.49
C LYS A 235 -37.18 14.22 -35.85
N PRO A 236 -37.11 15.50 -36.25
CA PRO A 236 -37.68 16.61 -35.50
C PRO A 236 -39.15 16.92 -35.86
N LYS A 237 -39.92 17.48 -34.93
CA LYS A 237 -41.22 18.13 -35.21
C LYS A 237 -41.30 19.53 -34.63
N GLU A 238 -41.50 20.49 -35.53
CA GLU A 238 -41.85 21.88 -35.30
C GLU A 238 -43.31 22.08 -34.83
N ALA A 239 -43.49 23.17 -34.08
CA ALA A 239 -44.64 24.09 -34.02
C ALA A 239 -46.00 23.63 -33.43
N LYS A 240 -46.42 24.33 -32.36
CA LYS A 240 -47.51 25.34 -32.43
C LYS A 240 -47.65 26.20 -31.16
N LYS A 241 -47.54 27.52 -31.37
CA LYS A 241 -48.03 28.61 -30.50
C LYS A 241 -49.53 28.51 -30.22
N LYS A 242 -49.97 28.83 -28.99
CA LYS A 242 -51.08 29.78 -28.73
C LYS A 242 -51.23 30.15 -27.24
N LYS A 243 -51.33 31.47 -27.00
CA LYS A 243 -51.83 32.21 -25.81
C LYS A 243 -50.90 32.16 -24.59
N LEU A 244 -50.44 33.25 -23.97
CA LEU A 244 -51.05 34.57 -23.76
C LEU A 244 -50.07 35.73 -24.03
N ARG A 245 -50.61 36.83 -24.55
CA ARG A 245 -49.99 38.16 -24.59
C ARG A 245 -50.98 39.11 -23.90
N LYS A 246 -50.43 40.07 -23.13
CA LYS A 246 -51.06 41.27 -22.53
C LYS A 246 -51.47 41.19 -21.05
N LYS A 247 -50.57 41.65 -20.17
CA LYS A 247 -50.53 42.98 -19.52
C LYS A 247 -49.14 43.04 -18.82
N SER A 248 -48.11 43.80 -19.20
CA SER A 248 -47.94 45.27 -19.28
C SER A 248 -48.66 45.96 -18.11
N GLN A 249 -48.01 46.54 -17.10
CA GLN A 249 -46.91 47.51 -17.12
C GLN A 249 -46.26 47.58 -15.72
N SER A 250 -44.95 47.87 -15.69
CA SER A 250 -44.16 48.49 -14.61
C SER A 250 -44.62 49.96 -14.34
N PRO A 251 -44.03 50.82 -13.48
CA PRO A 251 -42.86 50.67 -12.57
C PRO A 251 -43.04 51.30 -11.16
N ARG A 252 -42.25 50.83 -10.18
CA ARG A 252 -41.29 51.60 -9.36
C ARG A 252 -40.67 50.69 -8.32
#